data_AF-B4WUD3-F1
#
_entry.id   AF-B4WUD3-F1
#
_cell.length_a   1.000
_cell.length_b   1.000
_cell.length_c   1.000
_cell.angle_alpha   90.00
_cell.angle_beta   90.00
_cell.angle_gamma   90.00
#
_symmetry.space_group_name_H-M   'P 1'
#
loop_
_entity.id
_entity.type
_entity.pdbx_description
1 polymer ?
#
loop_
_entity_poly.entity_id
_entity_poly.type
_entity_poly.pdbx_seq_one_letter_code
_entity_poly.pdbx_strand_id
1 'polypeptide(L)'
;MYIAQEWVDIPNWIANYYLAANLDCDAGWLEVIGFAAHQTVKEYGIYEPEDRQYEVDISALTQDLNALWVTHQFCDRLQKTSVATMPMSLTQTQNLITRLGNPAVIWPRLSVPFEQWRQLVEHGGWRQQLSNRRQGVPSLGSITQWLRTQLPEAIQNIGWQLITLPLLPEGARGKDPQLPAQILSRQLIITGLTYELRIFPLPSKIHHWRVELRSTGPGRSIPKGIKLILLTEDLQPFENNVATASVPTEVLALEVIVEPGEGLVWQTSPLPEDYDQEVLYF
;
A
#
# COMPACT_ATOMS: atom_id res chain seq x y z
N MET A 1 10.89 -2.02 27.75
CA MET A 1 10.40 -1.49 26.46
C MET A 1 9.43 -2.50 25.88
N TYR A 2 8.21 -2.07 25.54
CA TYR A 2 7.19 -2.94 24.95
C TYR A 2 7.05 -2.69 23.46
N ILE A 3 7.09 -3.75 22.65
CA ILE A 3 6.96 -3.67 21.20
C ILE A 3 5.88 -4.66 20.76
N ALA A 4 4.83 -4.18 20.09
CA ALA A 4 3.79 -5.07 19.57
C ALA A 4 4.37 -6.04 18.53
N GLN A 5 3.88 -7.28 18.51
CA GLN A 5 4.36 -8.35 17.65
C GLN A 5 4.35 -7.95 16.16
N GLU A 6 3.37 -7.16 15.74
CA GLU A 6 3.24 -6.65 14.37
C GLU A 6 4.49 -5.89 13.90
N TRP A 7 5.10 -5.08 14.77
CA TRP A 7 6.29 -4.30 14.41
C TRP A 7 7.56 -5.15 14.34
N VAL A 8 7.55 -6.35 14.93
CA VAL A 8 8.73 -7.23 15.03
C VAL A 8 8.69 -8.38 14.04
N ASP A 9 7.49 -8.87 13.70
CA ASP A 9 7.31 -10.12 12.95
C ASP A 9 6.65 -9.94 11.58
N ILE A 10 6.19 -8.73 11.20
CA ILE A 10 5.65 -8.44 9.85
C ILE A 10 6.76 -7.90 8.94
N PRO A 11 7.22 -8.65 7.91
CA PRO A 11 8.39 -8.29 7.10
C PRO A 11 8.39 -6.87 6.52
N ASN A 12 7.22 -6.40 6.09
CA ASN A 12 7.08 -5.05 5.54
C ASN A 12 7.15 -3.94 6.61
N TRP A 13 6.93 -4.26 7.89
CA TRP A 13 6.87 -3.29 8.99
C TRP A 13 8.09 -3.34 9.92
N ILE A 14 8.88 -4.41 9.87
CA ILE A 14 10.09 -4.57 10.70
C ILE A 14 10.98 -3.35 10.57
N ALA A 15 11.25 -2.73 11.72
CA ALA A 15 12.24 -1.69 11.87
C ALA A 15 13.61 -2.30 12.20
N ASN A 16 14.67 -1.64 11.75
CA ASN A 16 16.04 -2.02 12.09
C ASN A 16 16.33 -1.80 13.59
N TYR A 17 15.72 -0.76 14.16
CA TYR A 17 15.88 -0.35 15.56
C TYR A 17 14.54 0.09 16.14
N TYR A 18 14.38 -0.13 17.44
CA TYR A 18 13.23 0.28 18.24
C TYR A 18 13.71 1.22 19.34
N LEU A 19 13.01 2.33 19.53
CA LEU A 19 13.34 3.34 20.53
C LEU A 19 12.45 3.15 21.76
N ALA A 20 13.08 3.09 22.93
CA ALA A 20 12.40 3.17 24.20
C ALA A 20 12.31 4.64 24.61
N ALA A 21 11.09 5.15 24.76
CA ALA A 21 10.85 6.51 25.21
C ALA A 21 9.79 6.56 26.30
N ASN A 22 9.98 7.46 27.25
CA ASN A 22 8.99 7.90 28.21
C ASN A 22 8.40 9.22 27.75
N LEU A 23 7.08 9.33 27.83
CA LEU A 23 6.35 10.56 27.51
C LEU A 23 5.56 10.98 28.73
N ASP A 24 5.80 12.21 29.19
CA ASP A 24 4.97 12.88 30.18
C ASP A 24 4.21 14.00 29.47
N CYS A 25 2.93 13.74 29.19
CA CYS A 25 2.07 14.68 28.49
C CYS A 25 1.74 15.92 29.35
N ASP A 26 1.71 15.77 30.67
CA ASP A 26 1.31 16.85 31.58
C ASP A 26 2.47 17.83 31.78
N ALA A 27 3.69 17.31 31.92
CA ALA A 27 4.91 18.11 32.04
C ALA A 27 5.52 18.47 30.67
N GLY A 28 5.00 17.91 29.58
CA GLY A 28 5.37 18.26 28.20
C GLY A 28 6.78 17.85 27.79
N TRP A 29 7.33 16.79 28.38
CA TRP A 29 8.66 16.29 28.05
C TRP A 29 8.63 14.85 27.54
N LEU A 30 9.62 14.51 26.72
CA LEU A 30 9.89 13.17 26.24
C LEU A 30 11.35 12.83 26.52
N GLU A 31 11.58 11.68 27.14
CA GLU A 31 12.90 11.15 27.41
C GLU A 31 13.10 9.90 26.59
N VAL A 32 14.19 9.85 25.82
CA VAL A 32 14.61 8.64 25.13
C VAL A 32 15.58 7.90 26.05
N ILE A 33 15.16 6.71 26.48
CA ILE A 33 15.90 5.87 27.44
C ILE A 33 17.05 5.14 26.74
N GLY A 34 16.80 4.75 25.48
CA GLY A 34 17.76 3.99 24.67
C GLY A 34 17.08 3.34 23.48
N PHE A 35 17.82 2.49 22.78
CA PHE A 35 17.32 1.74 21.63
C PHE A 35 17.77 0.28 21.65
N ALA A 36 17.05 -0.57 20.91
CA ALA A 36 17.44 -1.94 20.65
C ALA A 36 17.39 -2.23 19.15
N ALA A 37 18.34 -3.00 18.64
CA ALA A 37 18.27 -3.54 17.29
C ALA A 37 17.19 -4.65 17.21
N HIS A 38 16.64 -4.91 16.02
CA HIS A 38 15.68 -6.00 15.82
C HIS A 38 16.20 -7.35 16.33
N GLN A 39 17.46 -7.66 16.08
CA GLN A 39 18.09 -8.88 16.57
C GLN A 39 18.08 -8.96 18.09
N THR A 40 18.38 -7.86 18.79
CA THR A 40 18.31 -7.79 20.25
C THR A 40 16.90 -8.08 20.77
N VAL A 41 15.86 -7.61 20.07
CA VAL A 41 14.47 -7.91 20.42
C VAL A 41 14.17 -9.41 20.25
N LYS A 42 14.64 -10.04 19.16
CA LYS A 42 14.40 -11.47 18.92
C LYS A 42 15.19 -12.39 19.85
N GLU A 43 16.37 -11.97 20.31
CA GLU A 43 17.26 -12.77 21.15
C GLU A 43 16.99 -12.61 22.65
N TYR A 44 16.73 -11.38 23.10
CA TYR A 44 16.59 -11.04 24.53
C TYR A 44 15.19 -10.60 24.92
N GLY A 45 14.29 -10.37 23.97
CA GLY A 45 12.92 -10.00 24.24
C GLY A 45 12.10 -11.18 24.76
N ILE A 46 11.36 -10.95 25.83
CA ILE A 46 10.39 -11.90 26.38
C ILE A 46 9.07 -11.70 25.63
N TYR A 47 8.59 -12.73 24.95
CA TYR A 47 7.32 -12.66 24.24
C TYR A 47 6.15 -12.94 25.19
N GLU A 48 5.23 -11.97 25.28
CA GLU A 48 4.00 -12.04 26.06
C GLU A 48 2.80 -12.39 25.16
N PRO A 49 2.27 -13.63 25.23
CA PRO A 49 1.24 -14.10 24.30
C PRO A 49 -0.13 -13.44 24.48
N GLU A 50 -0.46 -13.01 25.70
CA GLU A 50 -1.77 -12.43 26.03
C GLU A 50 -2.01 -11.14 25.25
N ASP A 51 -0.99 -10.28 25.20
CA ASP A 51 -1.02 -9.00 24.51
C ASP A 51 -0.28 -9.01 23.18
N ARG A 52 0.35 -10.13 22.78
CA ARG A 52 1.19 -10.24 21.57
C ARG A 52 2.20 -9.10 21.49
N GLN A 53 3.07 -9.04 22.48
CA GLN A 53 4.12 -8.03 22.56
C GLN A 53 5.43 -8.66 23.01
N TYR A 54 6.53 -8.04 22.61
CA TYR A 54 7.85 -8.34 23.12
C TYR A 54 8.20 -7.31 24.20
N GLU A 55 8.63 -7.79 25.35
CA GLU A 55 9.20 -6.99 26.42
C GLU A 55 10.73 -7.11 26.39
N VAL A 56 11.41 -5.99 26.25
CA VAL A 56 12.87 -5.90 26.33
C VAL A 56 13.24 -5.12 27.57
N ASP A 57 14.03 -5.74 28.45
CA ASP A 57 14.52 -5.12 29.68
C ASP A 57 15.45 -3.92 29.37
N ILE A 58 15.44 -2.92 30.25
CA ILE A 58 16.25 -1.71 30.10
C ILE A 58 17.76 -2.01 30.02
N SER A 59 18.22 -3.08 30.68
CA SER A 59 19.62 -3.52 30.68
C SER A 59 20.08 -4.03 29.32
N ALA A 60 19.16 -4.46 28.45
CA ALA A 60 19.45 -4.89 27.08
C ALA A 60 19.40 -3.72 26.08
N LEU A 61 19.06 -2.50 26.52
CA LEU A 61 19.01 -1.32 25.66
C LEU A 61 20.39 -0.65 25.55
N THR A 62 20.70 -0.18 24.35
CA THR A 62 21.83 0.73 24.14
C THR A 62 21.38 2.14 24.47
N GLN A 63 21.95 2.74 25.52
CA GLN A 63 21.59 4.08 25.99
C GLN A 63 22.30 5.20 25.20
N ASP A 64 23.47 4.92 24.63
CA ASP A 64 24.20 5.89 23.83
C ASP A 64 23.55 6.06 22.45
N LEU A 65 22.71 7.08 22.30
CA LEU A 65 22.04 7.40 21.04
C LEU A 65 23.01 7.78 19.91
N ASN A 66 24.25 8.20 20.21
CA ASN A 66 25.23 8.44 19.15
C ASN A 66 25.63 7.14 18.46
N ALA A 67 25.59 6.01 19.18
CA ALA A 67 25.83 4.70 18.61
C ALA A 67 24.80 4.37 17.52
N LEU A 68 23.55 4.82 17.65
CA LEU A 68 22.52 4.64 16.62
C LEU A 68 22.91 5.34 15.30
N TRP A 69 23.51 6.53 15.39
CA TRP A 69 23.92 7.29 14.21
C TRP A 69 25.10 6.62 13.49
N VAL A 70 26.06 6.10 14.27
CA VAL A 70 27.20 5.34 13.75
C VAL A 70 26.73 4.05 13.11
N THR A 71 25.88 3.27 13.78
CA THR A 71 25.39 2.00 13.21
C THR A 71 24.55 2.22 11.95
N HIS A 72 23.76 3.28 11.87
CA HIS A 72 23.01 3.62 10.66
C HIS A 72 23.94 3.98 9.47
N GLN A 73 25.08 4.65 9.72
CA GLN A 73 26.02 5.04 8.66
C GLN A 73 26.90 3.88 8.16
N PHE A 74 27.24 2.94 9.05
CA PHE A 74 28.27 1.93 8.77
C PHE A 74 27.76 0.48 8.69
N CYS A 75 26.55 0.18 9.16
CA CYS A 75 25.96 -1.15 9.02
C CYS A 75 24.94 -1.16 7.88
N ASP A 76 25.17 -2.01 6.89
CA ASP A 76 24.20 -2.27 5.82
C ASP A 76 22.86 -2.70 6.41
N ARG A 77 21.77 -2.29 5.75
CA ARG A 77 20.38 -2.64 6.10
C ARG A 77 20.30 -4.12 6.43
N LEU A 78 20.10 -4.45 7.70
CA LEU A 78 19.87 -5.81 8.17
C LEU A 78 18.89 -6.51 7.24
N GLN A 79 19.28 -7.67 6.73
CA GLN A 79 18.49 -8.43 5.76
C GLN A 79 17.10 -8.68 6.34
N LYS A 80 16.07 -8.12 5.71
CA LYS A 80 14.68 -8.44 6.04
C LYS A 80 14.45 -9.91 5.72
N THR A 81 14.39 -10.75 6.74
CA THR A 81 14.06 -12.16 6.57
C THR A 81 12.61 -12.27 6.11
N SER A 82 12.40 -12.55 4.83
CA SER A 82 11.09 -12.83 4.28
C SER A 82 10.60 -14.17 4.84
N VAL A 83 9.60 -14.13 5.72
CA VAL A 83 8.92 -15.33 6.21
C VAL A 83 7.85 -15.68 5.19
N ALA A 84 8.00 -16.82 4.52
CA ALA A 84 7.02 -17.35 3.57
C ALA A 84 5.67 -17.58 4.26
N THR A 85 4.68 -16.76 3.94
CA THR A 85 3.29 -16.90 4.39
C THR A 85 2.49 -17.69 3.37
N MET A 86 1.64 -18.60 3.84
CA MET A 86 0.67 -19.29 2.98
C MET A 86 -0.49 -18.33 2.67
N PRO A 87 -0.81 -18.05 1.40
CA PRO A 87 -1.81 -17.04 1.06
C PRO A 87 -3.21 -17.43 1.54
N MET A 88 -3.92 -16.48 2.13
CA MET A 88 -5.34 -16.61 2.51
C MET A 88 -6.23 -16.46 1.28
N SER A 89 -7.30 -17.25 1.19
CA SER A 89 -8.26 -17.09 0.09
C SER A 89 -9.08 -15.81 0.25
N LEU A 90 -9.50 -15.21 -0.87
CA LEU A 90 -10.32 -13.99 -0.86
C LEU A 90 -11.59 -14.13 -0.02
N THR A 91 -12.26 -15.29 -0.07
CA THR A 91 -13.45 -15.56 0.74
C THR A 91 -13.13 -15.56 2.25
N GLN A 92 -12.00 -16.14 2.65
CA GLN A 92 -11.57 -16.12 4.04
C GLN A 92 -11.25 -14.69 4.49
N THR A 93 -10.53 -13.92 3.67
CA THR A 93 -10.23 -12.52 3.94
C THR A 93 -11.49 -11.69 4.11
N GLN A 94 -12.45 -11.79 3.18
CA GLN A 94 -13.71 -11.04 3.24
C GLN A 94 -14.53 -11.38 4.49
N ASN A 95 -14.55 -12.65 4.89
CA ASN A 95 -15.19 -13.08 6.14
C ASN A 95 -14.49 -12.48 7.37
N LEU A 96 -13.15 -12.44 7.38
CA LEU A 96 -12.38 -11.81 8.44
C LEU A 96 -12.61 -10.31 8.51
N ILE A 97 -12.55 -9.59 7.38
CA ILE A 97 -12.83 -8.15 7.30
C ILE A 97 -14.24 -7.86 7.80
N THR A 98 -15.23 -8.69 7.43
CA THR A 98 -16.61 -8.54 7.89
C THR A 98 -16.73 -8.74 9.39
N ARG A 99 -16.13 -9.80 9.92
CA ARG A 99 -16.19 -10.12 11.36
C ARG A 99 -15.44 -9.10 12.21
N LEU A 100 -14.20 -8.79 11.85
CA LEU A 100 -13.33 -7.86 12.59
C LEU A 100 -13.71 -6.39 12.34
N GLY A 101 -14.44 -6.11 11.26
CA GLY A 101 -15.03 -4.80 10.98
C GLY A 101 -16.13 -4.41 11.96
N ASN A 102 -16.72 -5.36 12.69
CA ASN A 102 -17.74 -5.09 13.69
C ASN A 102 -17.13 -4.36 14.91
N PRO A 103 -17.58 -3.13 15.25
CA PRO A 103 -17.09 -2.39 16.41
C PRO A 103 -17.27 -3.10 17.75
N ALA A 104 -18.19 -4.06 17.85
CA ALA A 104 -18.37 -4.89 19.05
C ALA A 104 -17.14 -5.77 19.35
N VAL A 105 -16.29 -6.03 18.36
CA VAL A 105 -14.99 -6.67 18.56
C VAL A 105 -14.00 -5.59 19.05
N ILE A 106 -13.76 -5.56 20.36
CA ILE A 106 -12.93 -4.55 21.02
C ILE A 106 -11.45 -4.70 20.65
N TRP A 107 -10.95 -5.94 20.58
CA TRP A 107 -9.54 -6.24 20.29
C TRP A 107 -9.40 -7.10 19.02
N PRO A 108 -9.55 -6.53 17.81
CA PRO A 108 -9.48 -7.29 16.56
C PRO A 108 -8.22 -8.12 16.42
N ARG A 109 -7.06 -7.52 16.77
CA ARG A 109 -5.75 -8.18 16.69
C ARG A 109 -5.66 -9.45 17.53
N LEU A 110 -6.30 -9.48 18.70
CA LEU A 110 -6.27 -10.63 19.62
C LEU A 110 -7.39 -11.65 19.34
N SER A 111 -8.38 -11.28 18.54
CA SER A 111 -9.57 -12.11 18.26
C SER A 111 -9.35 -13.19 17.19
N VAL A 112 -8.17 -13.23 16.59
CA VAL A 112 -7.77 -14.16 15.52
C VAL A 112 -6.34 -14.62 15.73
N PRO A 113 -5.94 -15.82 15.26
CA PRO A 113 -4.52 -16.23 15.24
C PRO A 113 -3.62 -15.17 14.58
N PHE A 114 -2.40 -14.99 15.09
CA PHE A 114 -1.48 -13.96 14.59
C PHE A 114 -1.21 -14.10 13.09
N GLU A 115 -1.07 -15.31 12.56
CA GLU A 115 -0.87 -15.52 11.12
C GLU A 115 -2.01 -14.95 10.26
N GLN A 116 -3.26 -15.09 10.71
CA GLN A 116 -4.41 -14.52 9.99
C GLN A 116 -4.43 -13.00 10.11
N TRP A 117 -4.12 -12.48 11.30
CA TRP A 117 -4.02 -11.04 11.54
C TRP A 117 -2.92 -10.40 10.69
N ARG A 118 -1.71 -10.97 10.74
CA ARG A 118 -0.53 -10.55 9.98
C ARG A 118 -0.84 -10.48 8.50
N GLN A 119 -1.39 -11.53 7.89
CA GLN A 119 -1.72 -11.51 6.47
C GLN A 119 -2.73 -10.40 6.12
N LEU A 120 -3.70 -10.18 6.99
CA LEU A 120 -4.71 -9.16 6.80
C LEU A 120 -4.13 -7.74 6.88
N VAL A 121 -3.27 -7.47 7.87
CA VAL A 121 -2.71 -6.12 8.08
C VAL A 121 -1.48 -5.84 7.23
N GLU A 122 -0.74 -6.86 6.80
CA GLU A 122 0.41 -6.70 5.89
C GLU A 122 -0.06 -6.24 4.50
N HIS A 123 -1.24 -6.70 4.06
CA HIS A 123 -1.87 -6.27 2.82
C HIS A 123 -2.52 -4.88 2.97
N GLY A 124 -1.94 -3.86 2.34
CA GLY A 124 -2.37 -2.46 2.50
C GLY A 124 -3.85 -2.22 2.21
N GLY A 125 -4.36 -2.77 1.11
CA GLY A 125 -5.76 -2.60 0.74
C GLY A 125 -6.74 -3.29 1.69
N TRP A 126 -6.37 -4.45 2.25
CA TRP A 126 -7.23 -5.16 3.20
C TRP A 126 -7.22 -4.46 4.57
N ARG A 127 -6.06 -3.97 5.00
CA ARG A 127 -5.92 -3.14 6.20
C ARG A 127 -6.78 -1.87 6.11
N GLN A 128 -6.74 -1.17 4.98
CA GLN A 128 -7.56 0.02 4.75
C GLN A 128 -9.05 -0.32 4.77
N GLN A 129 -9.47 -1.41 4.11
CA GLN A 129 -10.87 -1.87 4.14
C GLN A 129 -11.36 -2.19 5.56
N LEU A 130 -10.54 -2.89 6.36
CA LEU A 130 -10.86 -3.18 7.75
C LEU A 130 -11.02 -1.88 8.55
N SER A 131 -10.08 -0.95 8.40
CA SER A 131 -10.12 0.35 9.08
C SER A 131 -11.40 1.11 8.74
N ASN A 132 -11.72 1.24 7.44
CA ASN A 132 -12.91 1.95 6.95
C ASN A 132 -14.19 1.34 7.51
N ARG A 133 -14.32 0.00 7.49
CA ARG A 133 -15.50 -0.67 8.05
C ARG A 133 -15.68 -0.41 9.54
N ARG A 134 -14.59 -0.41 10.31
CA ARG A 134 -14.65 -0.13 11.76
C ARG A 134 -15.01 1.32 12.05
N GLN A 135 -14.61 2.25 11.19
CA GLN A 135 -14.98 3.66 11.28
C GLN A 135 -16.40 3.96 10.77
N GLY A 136 -17.12 2.96 10.26
CA GLY A 136 -18.44 3.15 9.65
C GLY A 136 -18.38 3.90 8.31
N VAL A 137 -17.19 4.03 7.71
CA VAL A 137 -17.02 4.61 6.38
C VAL A 137 -17.59 3.62 5.37
N PRO A 138 -18.58 4.02 4.55
CA PRO A 138 -19.15 3.14 3.55
C PRO A 138 -18.05 2.66 2.59
N SER A 139 -18.24 1.47 2.01
CA SER A 139 -17.35 0.95 0.97
C SER A 139 -17.07 2.05 -0.04
N LEU A 140 -15.79 2.33 -0.29
CA LEU A 140 -15.38 3.52 -1.04
C LEU A 140 -15.95 3.51 -2.47
N GLY A 141 -16.48 2.39 -2.95
CA GLY A 141 -17.14 2.25 -4.25
C GLY A 141 -16.20 1.63 -5.27
N SER A 142 -16.69 1.39 -6.48
CA SER A 142 -15.87 0.95 -7.60
C SER A 142 -15.43 2.13 -8.47
N ILE A 143 -14.35 1.97 -9.23
CA ILE A 143 -13.88 2.96 -10.20
C ILE A 143 -14.99 3.29 -11.20
N THR A 144 -15.77 2.30 -11.63
CA THR A 144 -16.93 2.52 -12.52
C THR A 144 -17.93 3.50 -11.90
N GLN A 145 -18.17 3.40 -10.60
CA GLN A 145 -19.03 4.34 -9.89
C GLN A 145 -18.38 5.72 -9.80
N TRP A 146 -17.10 5.79 -9.41
CA TRP A 146 -16.36 7.06 -9.29
C TRP A 146 -16.32 7.87 -10.57
N LEU A 147 -16.14 7.22 -11.72
CA LEU A 147 -16.14 7.89 -13.03
C LEU A 147 -17.50 8.44 -13.45
N ARG A 148 -18.60 7.97 -12.84
CA ARG A 148 -19.97 8.42 -13.11
C ARG A 148 -20.46 9.45 -12.09
N THR A 149 -19.93 9.39 -10.87
CA THR A 149 -20.32 10.24 -9.74
C THR A 149 -19.18 11.17 -9.35
N GLN A 150 -19.25 11.74 -8.15
CA GLN A 150 -18.12 12.45 -7.55
C GLN A 150 -17.21 11.47 -6.82
N LEU A 151 -15.93 11.78 -6.78
CA LEU A 151 -14.93 11.01 -6.05
C LEU A 151 -15.08 11.26 -4.54
N PRO A 152 -15.18 10.22 -3.69
CA PRO A 152 -15.26 10.42 -2.24
C PRO A 152 -14.07 11.20 -1.70
N GLU A 153 -14.28 12.04 -0.67
CA GLU A 153 -13.20 12.83 -0.06
C GLU A 153 -12.06 11.95 0.47
N ALA A 154 -12.39 10.79 1.04
CA ALA A 154 -11.40 9.81 1.48
C ALA A 154 -10.47 9.32 0.35
N ILE A 155 -11.00 9.21 -0.89
CA ILE A 155 -10.20 8.83 -2.07
C ILE A 155 -9.37 10.00 -2.58
N GLN A 156 -9.86 11.23 -2.47
CA GLN A 156 -9.09 12.44 -2.78
C GLN A 156 -7.92 12.64 -1.83
N ASN A 157 -8.11 12.39 -0.54
CA ASN A 157 -7.09 12.55 0.50
C ASN A 157 -5.91 11.57 0.34
N ILE A 158 -6.10 10.44 -0.32
CA ILE A 158 -5.02 9.49 -0.67
C ILE A 158 -4.42 9.76 -2.06
N GLY A 159 -4.78 10.87 -2.71
CA GLY A 159 -4.13 11.40 -3.90
C GLY A 159 -4.79 11.07 -5.24
N TRP A 160 -5.94 10.40 -5.24
CA TRP A 160 -6.70 10.15 -6.47
C TRP A 160 -7.58 11.34 -6.85
N GLN A 161 -7.68 11.61 -8.15
CA GLN A 161 -8.44 12.72 -8.70
C GLN A 161 -9.16 12.31 -9.99
N LEU A 162 -10.29 12.94 -10.27
CA LEU A 162 -10.97 12.82 -11.57
C LEU A 162 -10.46 13.91 -12.50
N ILE A 163 -9.95 13.51 -13.66
CA ILE A 163 -9.48 14.44 -14.70
C ILE A 163 -10.31 14.21 -15.95
N THR A 164 -10.70 15.30 -16.60
CA THR A 164 -11.37 15.27 -17.89
C THR A 164 -10.32 15.39 -18.99
N LEU A 165 -10.13 14.33 -19.79
CA LEU A 165 -9.24 14.40 -20.94
C LEU A 165 -9.99 14.93 -22.17
N PRO A 166 -9.47 15.96 -22.86
CA PRO A 166 -9.94 16.28 -24.20
C PRO A 166 -9.52 15.15 -25.15
N LEU A 167 -10.49 14.47 -25.75
CA LEU A 167 -10.22 13.47 -26.79
C LEU A 167 -9.61 14.17 -28.01
N LEU A 168 -8.40 13.76 -28.42
CA LEU A 168 -7.87 14.11 -29.74
C LEU A 168 -8.62 13.25 -30.78
N PRO A 169 -9.13 13.85 -31.87
CA PRO A 169 -9.90 13.10 -32.85
C PRO A 169 -8.99 12.13 -33.60
N GLU A 170 -9.07 10.84 -33.30
CA GLU A 170 -8.62 9.80 -34.21
C GLU A 170 -9.59 9.73 -35.39
N GLY A 171 -9.14 10.19 -36.56
CA GLY A 171 -9.74 9.83 -37.85
C GLY A 171 -11.15 10.37 -38.09
N ALA A 172 -11.25 11.40 -38.92
CA ALA A 172 -12.51 11.89 -39.46
C ALA A 172 -13.35 10.78 -40.13
N ARG A 173 -14.43 10.34 -39.46
CA ARG A 173 -15.80 10.09 -39.98
C ARG A 173 -16.54 9.10 -39.08
N GLY A 174 -17.23 9.64 -38.08
CA GLY A 174 -18.23 8.91 -37.30
C GLY A 174 -18.98 9.91 -36.43
N LYS A 175 -20.26 10.12 -36.72
CA LYS A 175 -21.14 11.04 -35.99
C LYS A 175 -21.50 10.41 -34.65
N ASP A 176 -20.74 10.71 -33.61
CA ASP A 176 -21.27 10.89 -32.27
C ASP A 176 -20.36 11.90 -31.56
N PRO A 177 -20.89 12.94 -30.91
CA PRO A 177 -20.08 13.79 -30.04
C PRO A 177 -19.58 12.92 -28.90
N GLN A 178 -18.36 12.40 -29.02
CA GLN A 178 -17.71 11.68 -27.93
C GLN A 178 -17.50 12.67 -26.78
N LEU A 179 -18.30 12.50 -25.74
CA LEU A 179 -18.14 13.22 -24.47
C LEU A 179 -16.70 13.03 -23.98
N PRO A 180 -16.10 14.04 -23.34
CA PRO A 180 -14.75 13.89 -22.82
C PRO A 180 -14.72 12.74 -21.81
N ALA A 181 -13.73 11.86 -21.95
CA ALA A 181 -13.58 10.71 -21.07
C ALA A 181 -13.12 11.22 -19.70
N GLN A 182 -13.96 11.03 -18.67
CA GLN A 182 -13.49 11.13 -17.30
C GLN A 182 -12.53 9.98 -17.04
N ILE A 183 -11.38 10.31 -16.48
CA ILE A 183 -10.36 9.34 -16.09
C ILE A 183 -10.05 9.51 -14.62
N LEU A 184 -9.65 8.41 -13.99
CA LEU A 184 -9.11 8.43 -12.64
C LEU A 184 -7.59 8.61 -12.74
N SER A 185 -7.03 9.51 -11.96
CA SER A 185 -5.60 9.81 -12.02
C SER A 185 -4.98 10.04 -10.65
N ARG A 186 -3.70 9.69 -10.51
CA ARG A 186 -2.90 9.91 -9.31
C ARG A 186 -1.47 10.32 -9.68
N GLN A 187 -0.95 11.32 -8.99
CA GLN A 187 0.46 11.70 -9.09
C GLN A 187 1.32 10.80 -8.20
N LEU A 188 2.48 10.40 -8.73
CA LEU A 188 3.44 9.52 -8.08
C LEU A 188 4.83 10.13 -8.19
N ILE A 189 5.67 9.91 -7.17
CA ILE A 189 7.10 10.22 -7.23
C ILE A 189 7.87 8.91 -7.24
N ILE A 190 8.62 8.67 -8.31
CA ILE A 190 9.44 7.47 -8.48
C ILE A 190 10.87 7.95 -8.70
N THR A 191 11.79 7.60 -7.79
CA THR A 191 13.20 8.02 -7.85
C THR A 191 13.37 9.55 -7.97
N GLY A 192 12.60 10.33 -7.20
CA GLY A 192 12.60 11.80 -7.26
C GLY A 192 11.98 12.43 -8.52
N LEU A 193 11.45 11.64 -9.45
CA LEU A 193 10.78 12.14 -10.65
C LEU A 193 9.26 11.97 -10.55
N THR A 194 8.51 12.94 -11.08
CA THR A 194 7.05 12.92 -11.06
C THR A 194 6.48 12.15 -12.25
N TYR A 195 5.53 11.27 -11.93
CA TYR A 195 4.74 10.48 -12.85
C TYR A 195 3.26 10.65 -12.54
N GLU A 196 2.43 10.27 -13.50
CA GLU A 196 0.99 10.25 -13.37
C GLU A 196 0.48 8.87 -13.79
N LEU A 197 -0.19 8.20 -12.84
CA LEU A 197 -0.94 6.99 -13.07
C LEU A 197 -2.35 7.38 -13.52
N ARG A 198 -2.86 6.71 -14.56
CA ARG A 198 -4.18 6.96 -15.15
C ARG A 198 -4.93 5.66 -15.33
N ILE A 199 -6.21 5.66 -15.02
CA ILE A 199 -7.10 4.51 -15.17
C ILE A 199 -8.39 4.97 -15.85
N PHE A 200 -8.75 4.29 -16.93
CA PHE A 200 -9.97 4.62 -17.67
C PHE A 200 -10.50 3.42 -18.46
N PRO A 201 -11.82 3.35 -18.69
CA PRO A 201 -12.44 2.30 -19.49
C PRO A 201 -12.16 2.53 -20.98
N LEU A 202 -11.97 1.45 -21.73
CA LEU A 202 -11.86 1.51 -23.19
C LEU A 202 -13.27 1.55 -23.82
N PRO A 203 -13.65 2.61 -24.54
CA PRO A 203 -15.04 2.83 -24.98
C PRO A 203 -15.54 1.78 -25.97
N SER A 204 -14.64 1.07 -26.65
CA SER A 204 -14.97 0.07 -27.68
C SER A 204 -15.19 -1.34 -27.13
N LYS A 205 -14.93 -1.60 -25.85
CA LYS A 205 -15.01 -2.96 -25.28
C LYS A 205 -15.54 -2.95 -23.83
N ILE A 206 -16.51 -3.81 -23.54
CA ILE A 206 -17.13 -3.93 -22.20
C ILE A 206 -16.11 -4.54 -21.23
N HIS A 207 -16.02 -4.04 -20.00
CA HIS A 207 -15.10 -4.53 -18.95
C HIS A 207 -13.61 -4.40 -19.27
N HIS A 208 -13.25 -3.70 -20.36
CA HIS A 208 -11.87 -3.42 -20.68
C HIS A 208 -11.41 -2.11 -20.07
N TRP A 209 -10.31 -2.19 -19.33
CA TRP A 209 -9.68 -1.07 -18.66
C TRP A 209 -8.26 -0.90 -19.14
N ARG A 210 -7.84 0.35 -19.18
CA ARG A 210 -6.46 0.72 -19.48
C ARG A 210 -5.87 1.43 -18.28
N VAL A 211 -4.73 0.92 -17.83
CA VAL A 211 -3.92 1.51 -16.76
C VAL A 211 -2.62 2.00 -17.39
N GLU A 212 -2.34 3.29 -17.25
CA GLU A 212 -1.16 3.92 -17.83
C GLU A 212 -0.33 4.64 -16.80
N LEU A 213 0.99 4.54 -16.93
CA LEU A 213 1.95 5.39 -16.26
C LEU A 213 2.56 6.35 -17.29
N ARG A 214 2.58 7.65 -16.98
CA ARG A 214 3.16 8.69 -17.82
C ARG A 214 4.15 9.53 -17.03
N SER A 215 5.22 9.98 -17.67
CA SER A 215 6.13 10.96 -17.06
C SER A 215 5.55 12.37 -17.21
N THR A 216 5.46 13.13 -16.12
CA THR A 216 5.04 14.54 -16.12
C THR A 216 6.23 15.50 -15.95
N GLY A 217 7.43 14.97 -15.72
CA GLY A 217 8.66 15.74 -15.59
C GLY A 217 9.24 16.28 -16.91
N PRO A 218 10.27 17.14 -16.83
CA PRO A 218 10.98 17.67 -17.99
C PRO A 218 11.59 16.52 -18.81
N GLY A 219 11.31 16.49 -20.13
CA GLY A 219 11.71 15.41 -21.04
C GLY A 219 10.63 14.35 -21.31
N ARG A 220 9.54 14.31 -20.51
CA ARG A 220 8.32 13.47 -20.71
C ARG A 220 8.60 12.01 -21.09
N SER A 221 9.71 11.44 -20.62
CA SER A 221 10.12 10.09 -20.96
C SER A 221 10.35 9.27 -19.69
N ILE A 222 9.78 8.07 -19.70
CA ILE A 222 9.97 7.02 -18.72
C ILE A 222 11.29 6.32 -19.05
N PRO A 223 12.31 6.38 -18.18
CA PRO A 223 13.59 5.76 -18.44
C PRO A 223 13.47 4.23 -18.49
N LYS A 224 14.46 3.61 -19.15
CA LYS A 224 14.60 2.15 -19.19
C LYS A 224 14.65 1.57 -17.77
N GLY A 225 13.92 0.48 -17.56
CA GLY A 225 13.93 -0.29 -16.30
C GLY A 225 12.73 -0.05 -15.41
N ILE A 226 11.95 1.03 -15.62
CA ILE A 226 10.70 1.22 -14.90
C ILE A 226 9.67 0.17 -15.36
N LYS A 227 8.96 -0.40 -14.39
CA LYS A 227 7.85 -1.32 -14.63
C LYS A 227 6.56 -0.79 -14.02
N LEU A 228 5.46 -0.98 -14.74
CA LEU A 228 4.10 -0.92 -14.23
C LEU A 228 3.59 -2.36 -14.10
N ILE A 229 3.03 -2.71 -12.95
CA ILE A 229 2.62 -4.05 -12.59
C ILE A 229 1.17 -3.99 -12.08
N LEU A 230 0.34 -4.91 -12.55
CA LEU A 230 -0.99 -5.17 -12.01
C LEU A 230 -1.01 -6.55 -11.35
N LEU A 231 -1.72 -6.68 -10.25
CA LEU A 231 -1.90 -7.93 -9.52
C LEU A 231 -3.38 -8.10 -9.20
N THR A 232 -3.81 -9.33 -8.96
CA THR A 232 -5.11 -9.61 -8.37
C THR A 232 -5.18 -9.07 -6.93
N GLU A 233 -6.37 -9.03 -6.35
CA GLU A 233 -6.58 -8.60 -4.95
C GLU A 233 -5.73 -9.40 -3.94
N ASP A 234 -5.43 -10.68 -4.21
CA ASP A 234 -4.56 -11.54 -3.40
C ASP A 234 -3.08 -11.51 -3.83
N LEU A 235 -2.68 -10.44 -4.52
CA LEU A 235 -1.32 -10.16 -4.99
C LEU A 235 -0.73 -11.20 -5.94
N GLN A 236 -1.58 -11.99 -6.62
CA GLN A 236 -1.10 -12.96 -7.60
C GLN A 236 -0.85 -12.29 -8.96
N PRO A 237 0.24 -12.67 -9.64
CA PRO A 237 0.45 -12.26 -11.01
C PRO A 237 -0.51 -13.00 -11.96
N PHE A 238 -0.80 -12.39 -13.10
CA PHE A 238 -1.59 -12.99 -14.17
C PHE A 238 -0.91 -12.72 -15.53
N GLU A 239 -1.45 -13.29 -16.60
CA GLU A 239 -0.85 -13.14 -17.93
C GLU A 239 -0.83 -11.67 -18.37
N ASN A 240 0.31 -11.20 -18.91
CA ASN A 240 0.49 -9.82 -19.38
C ASN A 240 0.26 -8.74 -18.31
N ASN A 241 0.49 -9.06 -17.04
CA ASN A 241 0.28 -8.13 -15.93
C ASN A 241 1.43 -7.12 -15.70
N VAL A 242 2.47 -7.11 -16.55
CA VAL A 242 3.63 -6.22 -16.42
C VAL A 242 3.93 -5.50 -17.72
N ALA A 243 4.04 -4.18 -17.67
CA ALA A 243 4.60 -3.35 -18.74
C ALA A 243 5.97 -2.82 -18.29
N THR A 244 7.01 -3.06 -19.09
CA THR A 244 8.40 -2.66 -18.78
C THR A 244 8.92 -1.69 -19.84
N ALA A 245 9.53 -0.58 -19.41
CA ALA A 245 10.26 0.32 -20.30
C ALA A 245 11.58 -0.33 -20.71
N SER A 246 11.63 -0.92 -21.91
CA SER A 246 12.86 -1.48 -22.51
C SER A 246 13.74 -0.41 -23.13
N VAL A 247 13.11 0.68 -23.60
CA VAL A 247 13.69 1.91 -24.13
C VAL A 247 12.97 3.10 -23.52
N PRO A 248 13.57 4.32 -23.52
CA PRO A 248 12.88 5.52 -23.11
C PRO A 248 11.56 5.69 -23.87
N THR A 249 10.43 5.70 -23.16
CA THR A 249 9.08 5.76 -23.74
C THR A 249 8.25 6.82 -23.04
N GLU A 250 7.25 7.40 -23.69
CA GLU A 250 6.40 8.41 -23.05
C GLU A 250 5.36 7.78 -22.11
N VAL A 251 4.95 6.54 -22.40
CA VAL A 251 3.86 5.84 -21.71
C VAL A 251 4.20 4.37 -21.52
N LEU A 252 3.88 3.84 -20.34
CA LEU A 252 3.71 2.41 -20.10
C LEU A 252 2.23 2.14 -19.90
N ALA A 253 1.65 1.20 -20.63
CA ALA A 253 0.23 0.90 -20.58
C ALA A 253 -0.01 -0.60 -20.42
N LEU A 254 -1.03 -0.93 -19.64
CA LEU A 254 -1.58 -2.28 -19.49
C LEU A 254 -3.07 -2.22 -19.81
N GLU A 255 -3.53 -3.16 -20.63
CA GLU A 255 -4.95 -3.34 -20.93
C GLU A 255 -5.41 -4.64 -20.29
N VAL A 256 -6.48 -4.56 -19.49
CA VAL A 256 -6.99 -5.67 -18.70
C VAL A 256 -8.50 -5.79 -18.87
N ILE A 257 -9.00 -7.02 -18.76
CA ILE A 257 -10.43 -7.31 -18.66
C ILE A 257 -10.72 -7.54 -17.19
N VAL A 258 -11.66 -6.79 -16.63
CA VAL A 258 -11.98 -6.83 -15.20
C VAL A 258 -13.48 -6.88 -15.03
N GLU A 259 -13.98 -7.97 -14.46
CA GLU A 259 -15.40 -8.17 -14.21
C GLU A 259 -15.88 -7.25 -13.05
N PRO A 260 -17.16 -6.87 -13.01
CA PRO A 260 -17.69 -6.03 -11.94
C PRO A 260 -17.48 -6.65 -10.56
N GLY A 261 -16.90 -5.89 -9.65
CA GLY A 261 -16.59 -6.30 -8.29
C GLY A 261 -15.22 -6.97 -8.12
N GLU A 262 -14.47 -7.19 -9.19
CA GLU A 262 -13.08 -7.64 -9.09
C GLU A 262 -12.17 -6.50 -8.62
N GLY A 263 -11.23 -6.85 -7.74
CA GLY A 263 -10.21 -5.94 -7.23
C GLY A 263 -8.87 -6.17 -7.91
N LEU A 264 -8.22 -5.09 -8.35
CA LEU A 264 -6.82 -5.11 -8.78
C LEU A 264 -5.94 -4.25 -7.89
N VAL A 265 -4.70 -4.69 -7.72
CA VAL A 265 -3.64 -3.92 -7.06
C VAL A 265 -2.66 -3.45 -8.13
N TRP A 266 -2.29 -2.17 -8.07
CA TRP A 266 -1.27 -1.59 -8.95
C TRP A 266 0.04 -1.43 -8.20
N GLN A 267 1.16 -1.55 -8.91
CA GLN A 267 2.50 -1.40 -8.39
C GLN A 267 3.43 -0.83 -9.48
N THR A 268 4.48 -0.11 -9.07
CA THR A 268 5.63 0.15 -9.95
C THR A 268 6.92 -0.48 -9.43
N SER A 269 7.90 -0.65 -10.31
CA SER A 269 9.27 -1.01 -9.93
C SER A 269 10.23 -0.01 -10.59
N PRO A 270 10.99 0.80 -9.82
CA PRO A 270 10.97 0.91 -8.36
C PRO A 270 9.63 1.41 -7.80
N LEU A 271 9.38 1.17 -6.51
CA LEU A 271 8.17 1.63 -5.83
C LEU A 271 8.16 3.16 -5.71
N PRO A 272 6.98 3.80 -5.75
CA PRO A 272 6.85 5.22 -5.44
C PRO A 272 7.23 5.52 -3.98
N GLU A 273 7.66 6.76 -3.70
CA GLU A 273 8.10 7.18 -2.36
C GLU A 273 6.98 7.10 -1.31
N ASP A 274 5.75 7.48 -1.65
CA ASP A 274 4.59 7.47 -0.76
C ASP A 274 3.61 6.30 -1.06
N TYR A 275 4.16 5.14 -1.44
CA TYR A 275 3.33 4.00 -1.83
C TYR A 275 2.87 3.17 -0.64
N ASP A 276 1.55 3.06 -0.48
CA ASP A 276 0.88 1.97 0.24
C ASP A 276 0.07 1.15 -0.77
N GLN A 277 -0.05 -0.15 -0.51
CA GLN A 277 -0.83 -1.03 -1.38
C GLN A 277 -2.31 -0.67 -1.30
N GLU A 278 -2.95 -0.56 -2.46
CA GLU A 278 -4.36 -0.22 -2.59
C GLU A 278 -5.06 -1.21 -3.51
N VAL A 279 -6.28 -1.62 -3.12
CA VAL A 279 -7.15 -2.44 -3.97
C VAL A 279 -8.16 -1.52 -4.64
N LEU A 280 -8.15 -1.53 -5.96
CA LEU A 280 -9.08 -0.82 -6.81
C LEU A 280 -10.15 -1.78 -7.32
N TYR A 281 -11.40 -1.54 -6.93
CA TYR A 281 -12.54 -2.33 -7.40
C TYR A 281 -13.12 -1.73 -8.67
N PHE A 282 -13.54 -2.57 -9.62
CA PHE A 282 -14.08 -2.13 -10.92
C PHE A 282 -15.58 -2.34 -11.01
#